data_AF-F1W457-F1
#
_entry.id   AF-F1W457-F1
#
_cell.length_a   1.000
_cell.length_b   1.000
_cell.length_c   1.000
_cell.angle_alpha   90.00
_cell.angle_beta   90.00
_cell.angle_gamma   90.00
#
_symmetry.space_group_name_H-M   'P 1'
#
loop_
_entity.id
_entity.type
_entity.pdbx_description
1 polymer ?
#
loop_
_entity_poly.entity_id
_entity_poly.type
_entity_poly.pdbx_seq_one_letter_code
_entity_poly.pdbx_strand_id
1 'polypeptide(L)'
;MTLPATPDLPSRLTTLDAPDGSRIAVSLHGGHLCAWRSADGIERLFLSERTRWDDVSAGIASIRGGIPVVFPQFSGMGLLPKHGVVRTVPWTLLEASPEAGLMRLGVTDSAATAQFDGQFALELQLRFSGLQLSVELIITNTGERPFDFTAALHTYLRAPVDAARITGLHGRPYLDCTVEPRTMVVDDDTALAITQEVDRIYAALATPVTLTGAAGALAISQDGFEDVVVWNPWADKAAALPDLMPHDERHFLCIEAALIDHPHTLQPGQSWQGRQQLCATPLSATTQGAPA
;
A
#
# COMPACT_ATOMS: atom_id res chain seq x y z
N MET A 1 13.66 18.64 2.75
CA MET A 1 13.13 19.13 1.46
C MET A 1 11.61 19.18 1.56
N THR A 2 10.95 20.18 0.98
CA THR A 2 9.48 20.24 0.90
C THR A 2 8.98 19.29 -0.17
N LEU A 3 7.88 18.57 0.08
CA LEU A 3 7.23 17.77 -0.95
C LEU A 3 6.79 18.67 -2.13
N PRO A 4 6.83 18.17 -3.38
CA PRO A 4 6.28 18.91 -4.52
C PRO A 4 4.77 19.16 -4.35
N ALA A 5 4.15 19.91 -5.26
CA ALA A 5 2.69 19.92 -5.32
C ALA A 5 2.15 18.51 -5.60
N THR A 6 0.94 18.20 -5.13
CA THR A 6 0.27 16.97 -5.56
C THR A 6 -0.11 17.14 -7.04
N PRO A 7 0.28 16.21 -7.93
CA PRO A 7 -0.09 16.30 -9.33
C PRO A 7 -1.61 16.16 -9.51
N ASP A 8 -2.13 16.68 -10.61
CA ASP A 8 -3.52 16.47 -10.98
C ASP A 8 -3.78 14.98 -11.23
N LEU A 9 -4.90 14.49 -10.70
CA LEU A 9 -5.29 13.10 -10.90
C LEU A 9 -5.71 12.88 -12.36
N PRO A 10 -5.29 11.77 -13.00
CA PRO A 10 -5.76 11.42 -14.32
C PRO A 10 -7.29 11.32 -14.37
N SER A 11 -7.89 11.84 -15.44
CA SER A 11 -9.35 11.76 -15.67
C SER A 11 -9.91 10.33 -15.76
N ARG A 12 -9.03 9.33 -15.86
CA ARG A 12 -9.37 7.91 -15.92
C ARG A 12 -9.62 7.27 -14.55
N LEU A 13 -9.30 7.98 -13.46
CA LEU A 13 -9.54 7.49 -12.10
C LEU A 13 -11.00 7.74 -11.68
N THR A 14 -11.58 6.79 -10.97
CA THR A 14 -12.89 6.95 -10.33
C THR A 14 -12.68 7.60 -8.96
N THR A 15 -13.27 8.78 -8.75
CA THR A 15 -13.15 9.53 -7.49
C THR A 15 -14.40 9.37 -6.64
N LEU A 16 -14.22 9.33 -5.32
CA LEU A 16 -15.33 9.40 -4.36
C LEU A 16 -15.01 10.45 -3.30
N ASP A 17 -15.89 11.44 -3.19
CA ASP A 17 -15.85 12.52 -2.21
C ASP A 17 -16.82 12.21 -1.07
N ALA A 18 -16.36 12.27 0.17
CA ALA A 18 -17.23 12.19 1.34
C ALA A 18 -17.70 13.59 1.78
N PRO A 19 -18.86 13.72 2.46
CA PRO A 19 -19.38 15.00 2.94
C PRO A 19 -18.44 15.73 3.91
N ASP A 20 -17.53 15.02 4.58
CA ASP A 20 -16.55 15.58 5.50
C ASP A 20 -15.33 16.22 4.80
N GLY A 21 -15.29 16.21 3.47
CA GLY A 21 -14.22 16.78 2.65
C GLY A 21 -13.07 15.83 2.33
N SER A 22 -13.05 14.63 2.91
CA SER A 22 -12.11 13.58 2.52
C SER A 22 -12.46 12.99 1.15
N ARG A 23 -11.44 12.51 0.43
CA ARG A 23 -11.58 11.98 -0.94
C ARG A 23 -10.64 10.80 -1.16
N ILE A 24 -11.11 9.81 -1.92
CA ILE A 24 -10.27 8.79 -2.54
C ILE A 24 -10.36 8.83 -4.06
N ALA A 25 -9.34 8.31 -4.75
CA ALA A 25 -9.38 8.05 -6.19
C ALA A 25 -8.79 6.69 -6.50
N VAL A 26 -9.53 5.89 -7.29
CA VAL A 26 -9.14 4.51 -7.63
C VAL A 26 -9.00 4.31 -9.13
N SER A 27 -8.12 3.40 -9.53
CA SER A 27 -8.15 2.78 -10.84
C SER A 27 -8.90 1.45 -10.74
N LEU A 28 -9.88 1.24 -11.62
CA LEU A 28 -10.54 -0.06 -11.74
C LEU A 28 -9.58 -1.13 -12.31
N HIS A 29 -8.52 -0.72 -13.01
CA HIS A 29 -7.45 -1.65 -13.34
C HIS A 29 -6.57 -1.88 -12.10
N GLY A 30 -6.48 -3.14 -11.67
CA GLY A 30 -5.75 -3.58 -10.48
C GLY A 30 -6.46 -3.41 -9.15
N GLY A 31 -7.71 -2.91 -9.13
CA GLY A 31 -8.43 -2.61 -7.88
C GLY A 31 -7.64 -1.62 -7.03
N HIS A 32 -7.09 -0.58 -7.66
CA HIS A 32 -5.92 0.12 -7.13
C HIS A 32 -6.32 1.46 -6.53
N LEU A 33 -6.12 1.65 -5.22
CA LEU A 33 -6.30 2.95 -4.58
C LEU A 33 -5.11 3.85 -4.93
N CYS A 34 -5.32 4.89 -5.74
CA CYS A 34 -4.26 5.74 -6.27
C CYS A 34 -4.00 6.99 -5.40
N ALA A 35 -5.05 7.52 -4.76
CA ALA A 35 -4.95 8.74 -3.95
C ALA A 35 -5.90 8.70 -2.75
N TRP A 36 -5.48 9.31 -1.65
CA TRP A 36 -6.28 9.55 -0.47
C TRP A 36 -5.94 10.92 0.10
N ARG A 37 -6.90 11.84 -0.03
CA ARG A 37 -6.86 13.15 0.59
C ARG A 37 -7.74 13.13 1.84
N SER A 38 -7.13 13.32 3.00
CA SER A 38 -7.87 13.44 4.26
C SER A 38 -8.63 14.77 4.35
N ALA A 39 -9.56 14.89 5.30
CA ALA A 39 -10.42 16.07 5.48
C ALA A 39 -9.65 17.36 5.82
N ASP A 40 -8.38 17.25 6.23
CA ASP A 40 -7.45 18.38 6.37
C ASP A 40 -6.86 18.87 5.03
N GLY A 41 -7.28 18.27 3.91
CA GLY A 41 -6.84 18.62 2.57
C GLY A 41 -5.47 18.05 2.16
N ILE A 42 -4.84 17.24 3.01
CA ILE A 42 -3.50 16.69 2.75
C ILE A 42 -3.60 15.38 1.96
N GLU A 43 -2.88 15.30 0.85
CA GLU A 43 -2.68 14.04 0.11
C GLU A 43 -1.71 13.14 0.87
N ARG A 44 -2.15 11.92 1.17
CA ARG A 44 -1.42 10.96 2.01
C ARG A 44 -0.72 9.86 1.22
N LEU A 45 -1.12 9.63 -0.04
CA LEU A 45 -0.51 8.60 -0.88
C LEU A 45 0.38 9.22 -1.97
N PHE A 46 1.49 8.55 -2.26
CA PHE A 46 2.34 8.92 -3.38
C PHE A 46 1.85 8.22 -4.64
N LEU A 47 1.76 8.93 -5.75
CA LEU A 47 1.48 8.39 -7.08
C LEU A 47 2.49 8.95 -8.06
N SER A 48 3.16 8.07 -8.82
CA SER A 48 4.11 8.50 -9.83
C SER A 48 3.41 9.14 -11.03
N GLU A 49 3.90 10.30 -11.43
CA GLU A 49 3.51 11.00 -12.66
C GLU A 49 3.92 10.26 -13.94
N ARG A 50 4.86 9.30 -13.84
CA ARG A 50 5.30 8.45 -14.97
C ARG A 50 4.48 7.18 -15.15
N THR A 51 3.40 7.00 -14.38
CA THR A 51 2.50 5.87 -14.61
C THR A 51 2.00 5.88 -16.05
N ARG A 52 2.30 4.82 -16.81
CA ARG A 52 1.91 4.68 -18.21
C ARG A 52 0.48 4.15 -18.30
N TRP A 53 -0.48 5.06 -18.21
CA TRP A 53 -1.91 4.70 -18.12
C TRP A 53 -2.43 3.86 -19.29
N ASP A 54 -1.86 4.00 -20.49
CA ASP A 54 -2.24 3.16 -21.64
C ASP A 54 -1.72 1.72 -21.49
N ASP A 55 -0.47 1.55 -21.05
CA ASP A 55 0.10 0.23 -20.74
C ASP A 55 -0.63 -0.43 -19.56
N VAL A 56 -1.03 0.35 -18.55
CA VAL A 56 -1.90 -0.10 -17.46
C VAL A 56 -3.25 -0.56 -18.01
N SER A 57 -3.91 0.23 -18.85
CA SER A 57 -5.22 -0.15 -19.42
C SER A 57 -5.14 -1.43 -20.26
N ALA A 58 -3.98 -1.69 -20.87
CA ALA A 58 -3.70 -2.89 -21.65
C ALA A 58 -3.25 -4.10 -20.81
N GLY A 59 -3.09 -3.96 -19.48
CA GLY A 59 -2.59 -5.02 -18.60
C GLY A 59 -1.09 -5.33 -18.76
N ILE A 60 -0.33 -4.41 -19.37
CA ILE A 60 1.10 -4.54 -19.64
C ILE A 60 1.94 -4.02 -18.47
N ALA A 61 1.46 -2.97 -17.78
CA ALA A 61 2.16 -2.33 -16.67
C ALA A 61 1.30 -2.25 -15.41
N SER A 62 1.96 -2.27 -14.24
CA SER A 62 1.33 -1.92 -12.97
C SER A 62 1.41 -0.42 -12.70
N ILE A 63 0.48 0.11 -11.90
CA ILE A 63 0.54 1.49 -11.42
C ILE A 63 1.66 1.62 -10.37
N ARG A 64 2.46 2.68 -10.46
CA ARG A 64 3.54 3.00 -9.51
C ARG A 64 3.06 4.02 -8.49
N GLY A 65 2.87 3.60 -7.25
CA GLY A 65 2.29 4.42 -6.19
C GLY A 65 0.93 3.90 -5.72
N GLY A 66 0.25 4.65 -4.86
CA GLY A 66 -1.03 4.27 -4.27
C GLY A 66 -0.92 3.02 -3.38
N ILE A 67 -1.89 2.13 -3.50
CA ILE A 67 -1.92 0.84 -2.80
C ILE A 67 -2.20 -0.27 -3.83
N PRO A 68 -1.14 -0.81 -4.48
CA PRO A 68 -1.25 -2.02 -5.27
C PRO A 68 -1.68 -3.20 -4.39
N VAL A 69 -2.63 -4.00 -4.89
CA VAL A 69 -3.04 -5.27 -4.27
C VAL A 69 -2.12 -6.39 -4.76
N VAL A 70 -1.40 -7.01 -3.84
CA VAL A 70 -0.48 -8.12 -4.11
C VAL A 70 -1.20 -9.43 -3.77
N PHE A 71 -1.42 -10.29 -4.77
CA PHE A 71 -2.00 -11.62 -4.60
C PHE A 71 -1.78 -12.47 -5.86
N PRO A 72 -1.52 -13.78 -5.75
CA PRO A 72 -1.34 -14.58 -4.53
C PRO A 72 0.14 -14.77 -4.14
N GLN A 73 1.03 -13.94 -4.68
CA GLN A 73 2.47 -14.04 -4.43
C GLN A 73 3.06 -12.68 -4.08
N PHE A 74 3.76 -12.59 -2.94
CA PHE A 74 4.57 -11.44 -2.61
C PHE A 74 5.91 -11.46 -3.34
N SER A 75 6.28 -10.32 -3.93
CA SER A 75 7.54 -10.13 -4.67
C SER A 75 7.77 -11.26 -5.69
N GLY A 76 9.02 -11.66 -5.90
CA GLY A 76 9.41 -12.84 -6.68
C GLY A 76 9.66 -14.07 -5.80
N MET A 77 8.97 -14.22 -4.67
CA MET A 77 9.21 -15.33 -3.72
C MET A 77 8.46 -16.63 -4.09
N GLY A 78 8.25 -16.85 -5.39
CA GLY A 78 7.60 -18.05 -5.93
C GLY A 78 7.64 -18.05 -7.45
N LEU A 79 6.79 -18.88 -8.08
CA LEU A 79 6.80 -19.13 -9.52
C LEU A 79 5.94 -18.16 -10.34
N LEU A 80 5.08 -17.37 -9.69
CA LEU A 80 4.18 -16.43 -10.34
C LEU A 80 4.91 -15.13 -10.72
N PRO A 81 4.31 -14.29 -11.57
CA PRO A 81 4.81 -12.95 -11.84
C PRO A 81 5.07 -12.17 -10.54
N LYS A 82 6.02 -11.24 -10.58
CA LYS A 82 6.37 -10.43 -9.41
C LYS A 82 5.13 -9.69 -8.89
N HIS A 83 4.79 -9.94 -7.62
CA HIS A 83 3.59 -9.47 -6.92
C HIS A 83 2.25 -10.06 -7.43
N GLY A 84 2.28 -11.23 -8.05
CA GLY A 84 1.10 -11.98 -8.43
C GLY A 84 0.39 -11.43 -9.68
N VAL A 85 -0.92 -11.64 -9.74
CA VAL A 85 -1.69 -11.57 -10.99
C VAL A 85 -2.85 -10.57 -10.98
N VAL A 86 -3.20 -10.00 -9.82
CA VAL A 86 -4.45 -9.22 -9.69
C VAL A 86 -4.28 -7.71 -9.89
N ARG A 87 -3.07 -7.17 -9.73
CA ARG A 87 -2.81 -5.72 -9.88
C ARG A 87 -2.72 -5.24 -11.33
N THR A 88 -2.79 -6.15 -12.29
CA THR A 88 -2.69 -5.88 -13.74
C THR A 88 -3.90 -6.39 -14.51
N VAL A 89 -5.04 -6.60 -13.83
CA VAL A 89 -6.29 -7.00 -14.48
C VAL A 89 -7.43 -6.05 -14.09
N PRO A 90 -8.50 -5.95 -14.89
CA PRO A 90 -9.66 -5.13 -14.54
C PRO A 90 -10.43 -5.69 -13.34
N TRP A 91 -10.85 -4.79 -12.45
CA TRP A 91 -11.76 -5.04 -11.34
C TRP A 91 -13.10 -4.33 -11.63
N THR A 92 -14.13 -4.78 -10.92
CA THR A 92 -15.49 -4.24 -11.02
C THR A 92 -15.76 -3.34 -9.82
N LEU A 93 -16.37 -2.17 -10.05
CA LEU A 93 -16.94 -1.36 -8.97
C LEU A 93 -18.22 -2.04 -8.46
N LEU A 94 -18.19 -2.53 -7.22
CA LEU A 94 -19.32 -3.21 -6.58
C LEU A 94 -20.23 -2.23 -5.85
N GLU A 95 -19.64 -1.24 -5.16
CA GLU A 95 -20.37 -0.27 -4.36
C GLU A 95 -19.58 1.05 -4.28
N ALA A 96 -20.29 2.17 -4.30
CA ALA A 96 -19.76 3.49 -3.97
C ALA A 96 -20.83 4.27 -3.19
N SER A 97 -20.50 4.66 -1.96
CA SER A 97 -21.37 5.40 -1.07
C SER A 97 -20.62 6.60 -0.48
N PRO A 98 -20.81 7.80 -1.05
CA PRO A 98 -20.25 9.06 -0.52
C PRO A 98 -20.58 9.27 0.96
N GLU A 99 -21.85 9.11 1.33
CA GLU A 99 -22.36 9.33 2.69
C GLU A 99 -21.74 8.39 3.71
N ALA A 100 -21.47 7.14 3.32
CA ALA A 100 -20.83 6.16 4.19
C ALA A 100 -19.29 6.21 4.12
N GLY A 101 -18.70 7.02 3.24
CA GLY A 101 -17.28 7.00 2.95
C GLY A 101 -16.78 5.62 2.54
N LEU A 102 -17.54 4.91 1.68
CA LEU A 102 -17.30 3.51 1.33
C LEU A 102 -17.18 3.33 -0.19
N MET A 103 -16.15 2.62 -0.63
CA MET A 103 -16.06 2.05 -1.97
C MET A 103 -15.67 0.58 -1.90
N ARG A 104 -16.30 -0.27 -2.73
CA ARG A 104 -15.97 -1.70 -2.84
C ARG A 104 -15.64 -2.06 -4.27
N LEU A 105 -14.52 -2.72 -4.47
CA LEU A 105 -14.06 -3.23 -5.77
C LEU A 105 -13.95 -4.75 -5.70
N GLY A 106 -14.21 -5.46 -6.80
CA GLY A 106 -14.10 -6.92 -6.84
C GLY A 106 -13.47 -7.47 -8.11
N VAL A 107 -12.83 -8.63 -7.99
CA VAL A 107 -12.29 -9.40 -9.11
C VAL A 107 -12.46 -10.89 -8.84
N THR A 108 -12.69 -11.68 -9.88
CA THR A 108 -12.70 -13.14 -9.81
C THR A 108 -11.62 -13.72 -10.73
N ASP A 109 -11.29 -14.99 -10.57
CA ASP A 109 -10.42 -15.68 -11.51
C ASP A 109 -10.95 -15.58 -12.96
N SER A 110 -10.03 -15.47 -13.91
CA SER A 110 -10.32 -15.35 -15.34
C SER A 110 -9.13 -15.82 -16.17
N ALA A 111 -9.28 -15.82 -17.51
CA ALA A 111 -8.16 -16.13 -18.42
C ALA A 111 -6.93 -15.21 -18.20
N ALA A 112 -7.13 -13.98 -17.74
CA ALA A 112 -6.05 -13.04 -17.48
C ALA A 112 -5.25 -13.37 -16.20
N THR A 113 -5.81 -14.18 -15.29
CA THR A 113 -5.17 -14.61 -14.04
C THR A 113 -4.78 -16.09 -14.05
N ALA A 114 -4.85 -16.75 -15.21
CA ALA A 114 -4.68 -18.20 -15.38
C ALA A 114 -3.27 -18.72 -15.03
N GLN A 115 -2.30 -17.85 -14.77
CA GLN A 115 -0.98 -18.22 -14.25
C GLN A 115 -1.08 -18.80 -12.82
N PHE A 116 -2.13 -18.46 -12.08
CA PHE A 116 -2.44 -19.05 -10.78
C PHE A 116 -3.52 -20.14 -10.95
N ASP A 117 -3.22 -21.37 -10.54
CA ASP A 117 -4.15 -22.51 -10.56
C ASP A 117 -5.07 -22.52 -9.33
N GLY A 118 -5.68 -21.39 -9.02
CA GLY A 118 -6.66 -21.23 -7.94
C GLY A 118 -7.89 -20.48 -8.43
N GLN A 119 -9.06 -20.93 -7.99
CA GLN A 119 -10.34 -20.25 -8.25
C GLN A 119 -10.67 -19.35 -7.07
N PHE A 120 -10.88 -18.06 -7.33
CA PHE A 120 -10.98 -17.08 -6.27
C PHE A 120 -11.97 -15.97 -6.59
N ALA A 121 -12.46 -15.34 -5.52
CA ALA A 121 -13.06 -14.01 -5.56
C ALA A 121 -12.34 -13.12 -4.55
N LEU A 122 -11.88 -11.96 -5.01
CA LEU A 122 -11.30 -10.91 -4.20
C LEU A 122 -12.24 -9.72 -4.11
N GLU A 123 -12.30 -9.12 -2.93
CA GLU A 123 -12.95 -7.85 -2.70
C GLU A 123 -12.01 -6.90 -1.96
N LEU A 124 -11.94 -5.66 -2.41
CA LEU A 124 -11.25 -4.57 -1.73
C LEU A 124 -12.28 -3.58 -1.20
N GLN A 125 -12.40 -3.47 0.12
CA GLN A 125 -13.21 -2.47 0.78
C GLN A 125 -12.35 -1.28 1.22
N LEU A 126 -12.74 -0.09 0.76
CA LEU A 126 -12.12 1.18 1.09
C LEU A 126 -13.10 1.98 1.94
N ARG A 127 -12.77 2.20 3.21
CA ARG A 127 -13.54 3.05 4.13
C ARG A 127 -12.70 4.25 4.52
N PHE A 128 -13.22 5.45 4.35
CA PHE A 128 -12.50 6.68 4.64
C PHE A 128 -13.43 7.71 5.27
N SER A 129 -12.93 8.41 6.28
CA SER A 129 -13.62 9.53 6.91
C SER A 129 -12.62 10.36 7.71
N GLY A 130 -12.74 11.67 7.65
CA GLY A 130 -11.89 12.61 8.35
C GLY A 130 -10.43 12.38 8.02
N LEU A 131 -9.68 11.89 9.01
CA LEU A 131 -8.23 11.62 8.92
C LEU A 131 -7.91 10.12 8.84
N GLN A 132 -8.89 9.28 8.58
CA GLN A 132 -8.75 7.83 8.60
C GLN A 132 -9.04 7.20 7.23
N LEU A 133 -8.25 6.18 6.90
CA LEU A 133 -8.47 5.28 5.78
C LEU A 133 -8.26 3.83 6.27
N SER A 134 -9.23 2.99 5.97
CA SER A 134 -9.20 1.56 6.19
C SER A 134 -9.29 0.86 4.83
N VAL A 135 -8.33 -0.02 4.57
CA VAL A 135 -8.22 -0.79 3.33
C VAL A 135 -8.27 -2.26 3.72
N GLU A 136 -9.35 -2.94 3.35
CA GLU A 136 -9.57 -4.34 3.69
C GLU A 136 -9.64 -5.19 2.42
N LEU A 137 -8.79 -6.21 2.37
CA LEU A 137 -8.75 -7.22 1.32
C LEU A 137 -9.42 -8.49 1.83
N ILE A 138 -10.43 -8.95 1.10
CA ILE A 138 -11.13 -10.20 1.37
C ILE A 138 -10.83 -11.15 0.22
N ILE A 139 -10.40 -12.37 0.53
CA ILE A 139 -10.03 -13.40 -0.42
C ILE A 139 -10.90 -14.62 -0.14
N THR A 140 -11.66 -15.08 -1.11
CA THR A 140 -12.50 -16.28 -1.00
C THR A 140 -12.03 -17.33 -1.97
N ASN A 141 -11.85 -18.57 -1.50
CA ASN A 141 -11.66 -19.72 -2.36
C ASN A 141 -13.02 -20.16 -2.90
N THR A 142 -13.26 -19.90 -4.18
CA THR A 142 -14.52 -20.23 -4.88
C THR A 142 -14.47 -21.60 -5.55
N GLY A 143 -13.33 -22.29 -5.48
CA GLY A 143 -13.12 -23.58 -6.11
C GLY A 143 -13.31 -24.77 -5.20
N GLU A 144 -12.89 -25.92 -5.73
CA GLU A 144 -13.05 -27.23 -5.09
C GLU A 144 -11.75 -27.78 -4.47
N ARG A 145 -10.62 -27.08 -4.65
CA ARG A 145 -9.31 -27.46 -4.11
C ARG A 145 -8.76 -26.38 -3.19
N PRO A 146 -8.01 -26.73 -2.14
CA PRO A 146 -7.28 -25.75 -1.37
C PRO A 146 -6.18 -25.09 -2.22
N PHE A 147 -5.85 -23.84 -1.91
CA PHE A 147 -4.67 -23.17 -2.44
C PHE A 147 -3.95 -22.39 -1.35
N ASP A 148 -2.63 -22.25 -1.51
CA ASP A 148 -1.79 -21.41 -0.68
C ASP A 148 -1.63 -20.03 -1.33
N PHE A 149 -1.52 -18.99 -0.51
CA PHE A 149 -1.21 -17.66 -1.00
C PHE A 149 -0.39 -16.84 0.00
N THR A 150 0.30 -15.85 -0.55
CA THR A 150 0.79 -14.67 0.17
C THR A 150 0.08 -13.45 -0.39
N ALA A 151 -0.05 -12.40 0.43
CA ALA A 151 -0.75 -11.19 0.02
C ALA A 151 -0.13 -9.96 0.67
N ALA A 152 -0.32 -8.80 0.04
CA ALA A 152 0.03 -7.52 0.64
C ALA A 152 -0.82 -6.37 0.10
N LEU A 153 -0.98 -5.33 0.93
CA LEU A 153 -1.35 -3.99 0.52
C LEU A 153 -0.07 -3.16 0.44
N HIS A 154 0.44 -2.94 -0.77
CA HIS A 154 1.77 -2.35 -1.00
C HIS A 154 1.72 -0.81 -0.90
N THR A 155 1.37 -0.28 0.27
CA THR A 155 1.01 1.13 0.46
C THR A 155 2.19 2.09 0.29
N TYR A 156 2.13 2.97 -0.72
CA TYR A 156 3.07 4.07 -0.96
C TYR A 156 2.60 5.33 -0.24
N LEU A 157 3.21 5.62 0.91
CA LEU A 157 2.92 6.81 1.69
C LEU A 157 3.68 8.00 1.14
N ARG A 158 2.98 9.13 0.99
CA ARG A 158 3.59 10.40 0.58
C ARG A 158 4.36 11.00 1.75
N ALA A 159 5.68 11.02 1.67
CA ALA A 159 6.53 11.45 2.78
C ALA A 159 7.85 12.04 2.28
N PRO A 160 8.32 13.18 2.84
CA PRO A 160 9.67 13.65 2.59
C PRO A 160 10.64 12.74 3.32
N VAL A 161 11.29 11.84 2.59
CA VAL A 161 12.05 10.71 3.16
C VAL A 161 13.16 11.15 4.12
N ASP A 162 13.83 12.27 3.84
CA ASP A 162 14.87 12.83 4.73
C ASP A 162 14.35 13.17 6.14
N ALA A 163 13.09 13.60 6.23
CA ALA A 163 12.44 14.00 7.47
C ALA A 163 11.53 12.91 8.05
N ALA A 164 11.35 11.79 7.32
CA ALA A 164 10.55 10.68 7.76
C ALA A 164 11.26 9.91 8.88
N ARG A 165 10.52 9.57 9.93
CA ARG A 165 10.97 8.64 10.98
C ARG A 165 9.90 7.60 11.26
N ILE A 166 10.32 6.35 11.36
CA ILE A 166 9.43 5.22 11.59
C ILE A 166 9.69 4.66 12.99
N THR A 167 8.66 4.56 13.82
CA THR A 167 8.75 3.95 15.16
C THR A 167 7.83 2.75 15.27
N GLY A 168 8.05 1.91 16.28
CA GLY A 168 7.33 0.63 16.46
C GLY A 168 8.09 -0.60 15.92
N LEU A 169 9.31 -0.40 15.40
CA LEU A 169 10.16 -1.45 14.84
C LEU A 169 11.36 -1.82 15.73
N HIS A 170 11.66 -1.02 16.75
CA HIS A 170 12.82 -1.22 17.62
C HIS A 170 12.82 -2.61 18.30
N GLY A 171 13.98 -3.27 18.26
CA GLY A 171 14.20 -4.60 18.80
C GLY A 171 13.52 -5.73 18.00
N ARG A 172 12.92 -5.43 16.85
CA ARG A 172 12.25 -6.42 16.02
C ARG A 172 13.23 -6.98 14.98
N PRO A 173 13.27 -8.31 14.79
CA PRO A 173 14.02 -8.90 13.71
C PRO A 173 13.36 -8.57 12.35
N TYR A 174 14.17 -8.37 11.32
CA TYR A 174 13.73 -8.23 9.95
C TYR A 174 14.63 -9.00 8.99
N LEU A 175 14.04 -9.48 7.90
CA LEU A 175 14.76 -10.01 6.75
C LEU A 175 15.20 -8.84 5.85
N ASP A 176 16.51 -8.65 5.71
CA ASP A 176 17.10 -7.67 4.81
C ASP A 176 17.10 -8.21 3.36
N CYS A 177 16.29 -7.58 2.51
CA CYS A 177 16.13 -7.93 1.10
C CYS A 177 16.99 -7.07 0.15
N THR A 178 17.86 -6.19 0.69
CA THR A 178 18.81 -5.39 -0.10
C THR A 178 20.08 -6.16 -0.46
N VAL A 179 20.34 -7.28 0.22
CA VAL A 179 21.50 -8.14 0.04
C VAL A 179 21.12 -9.54 -0.44
N GLU A 180 22.05 -10.20 -1.12
CA GLU A 180 21.92 -11.60 -1.54
C GLU A 180 23.17 -12.39 -1.06
N PRO A 181 23.02 -13.47 -0.27
CA PRO A 181 21.75 -13.98 0.27
C PRO A 181 21.14 -13.02 1.31
N ARG A 182 19.81 -13.03 1.40
CA ARG A 182 19.07 -12.26 2.41
C ARG A 182 19.48 -12.67 3.81
N THR A 183 19.50 -11.72 4.73
CA THR A 183 19.97 -11.95 6.11
C THR A 183 18.97 -11.48 7.15
N MET A 184 18.95 -12.14 8.30
CA MET A 184 18.16 -11.72 9.44
C MET A 184 18.96 -10.71 10.27
N VAL A 185 18.38 -9.55 10.53
CA VAL A 185 18.98 -8.44 11.27
C VAL A 185 18.00 -7.99 12.37
N VAL A 186 18.49 -7.43 13.48
CA VAL A 186 17.64 -6.81 14.50
C VAL A 186 17.64 -5.30 14.28
N ASP A 187 16.46 -4.69 14.25
CA ASP A 187 16.35 -3.23 14.15
C ASP A 187 16.66 -2.57 15.50
N ASP A 188 17.89 -2.07 15.65
CA ASP A 188 18.33 -1.39 16.87
C ASP A 188 17.94 0.10 16.90
N ASP A 189 17.35 0.64 15.82
CA ASP A 189 16.93 2.05 15.77
C ASP A 189 15.66 2.25 16.60
N THR A 190 15.69 3.21 17.53
CA THR A 190 14.46 3.60 18.25
C THR A 190 13.47 4.33 17.34
N ALA A 191 14.00 4.98 16.29
CA ALA A 191 13.25 5.63 15.24
C ALA A 191 14.04 5.52 13.93
N LEU A 192 13.63 4.60 13.05
CA LEU A 192 14.29 4.31 11.79
C LEU A 192 14.25 5.54 10.87
N ALA A 193 15.42 5.99 10.45
CA ALA A 193 15.61 7.01 9.42
C ALA A 193 16.02 6.34 8.10
N ILE A 194 15.56 6.90 6.98
CA ILE A 194 15.86 6.37 5.65
C ILE A 194 17.00 7.19 5.04
N THR A 195 18.21 6.65 5.10
CA THR A 195 19.44 7.30 4.60
C THR A 195 20.12 6.53 3.47
N GLN A 196 19.52 5.41 3.06
CA GLN A 196 19.99 4.48 2.02
C GLN A 196 18.80 3.64 1.55
N GLU A 197 19.06 2.69 0.63
CA GLU A 197 18.06 1.69 0.25
C GLU A 197 17.59 0.90 1.47
N VAL A 198 16.27 0.72 1.58
CA VAL A 198 15.65 -0.11 2.61
C VAL A 198 14.67 -1.05 1.92
N ASP A 199 14.77 -2.33 2.23
CA ASP A 199 13.86 -3.39 1.79
C ASP A 199 13.80 -4.42 2.92
N ARG A 200 12.95 -4.16 3.92
CA ARG A 200 12.93 -4.91 5.20
C ARG A 200 11.57 -5.57 5.40
N ILE A 201 11.57 -6.86 5.72
CA ILE A 201 10.36 -7.61 6.08
C ILE A 201 10.41 -7.95 7.57
N TYR A 202 9.50 -7.36 8.35
CA TYR A 202 9.31 -7.64 9.77
C TYR A 202 8.20 -8.68 9.93
N ALA A 203 8.56 -9.90 10.29
CA ALA A 203 7.59 -10.98 10.46
C ALA A 203 6.79 -10.85 11.76
N ALA A 204 5.52 -11.25 11.73
CA ALA A 204 4.63 -11.33 12.90
C ALA A 204 4.67 -10.06 13.78
N LEU A 205 4.58 -8.88 13.16
CA LEU A 205 4.61 -7.59 13.84
C LEU A 205 3.21 -7.21 14.34
N ALA A 206 2.95 -7.49 15.62
CA ALA A 206 1.67 -7.17 16.26
C ALA A 206 1.54 -5.69 16.70
N THR A 207 2.64 -4.95 16.75
CA THR A 207 2.65 -3.55 17.21
C THR A 207 2.40 -2.58 16.06
N PRO A 208 1.54 -1.56 16.23
CA PRO A 208 1.38 -0.50 15.24
C PRO A 208 2.70 0.19 14.93
N VAL A 209 2.86 0.59 13.66
CA VAL A 209 3.96 1.41 13.17
C VAL A 209 3.49 2.85 13.10
N THR A 210 4.35 3.80 13.45
CA THR A 210 4.05 5.23 13.27
C THR A 210 5.06 5.84 12.33
N LEU A 211 4.57 6.44 11.24
CA LEU A 211 5.36 7.30 10.38
C LEU A 211 5.19 8.75 10.83
N THR A 212 6.29 9.40 11.21
CA THR A 212 6.31 10.83 11.56
C THR A 212 7.07 11.61 10.50
N GLY A 213 6.62 12.83 10.21
CA GLY A 213 7.29 13.72 9.25
C GLY A 213 6.72 15.13 9.29
N ALA A 214 7.04 15.92 8.26
CA ALA A 214 6.63 17.33 8.18
C ALA A 214 5.10 17.55 8.14
N ALA A 215 4.33 16.54 7.70
CA ALA A 215 2.87 16.59 7.60
C ALA A 215 2.14 15.96 8.81
N GLY A 216 2.84 15.78 9.93
CA GLY A 216 2.33 15.18 11.16
C GLY A 216 2.75 13.72 11.31
N ALA A 217 2.00 12.99 12.15
CA ALA A 217 2.14 11.55 12.32
C ALA A 217 1.02 10.80 11.60
N LEU A 218 1.34 9.61 11.11
CA LEU A 218 0.43 8.63 10.56
C LEU A 218 0.62 7.33 11.33
N ALA A 219 -0.39 6.95 12.12
CA ALA A 219 -0.43 5.66 12.78
C ALA A 219 -0.91 4.61 11.78
N ILE A 220 -0.21 3.48 11.73
CA ILE A 220 -0.42 2.38 10.80
C ILE A 220 -0.57 1.11 11.60
N SER A 221 -1.72 0.48 11.49
CA SER A 221 -2.00 -0.82 12.12
C SER A 221 -2.58 -1.79 11.10
N GLN A 222 -2.52 -3.06 11.43
CA GLN A 222 -3.03 -4.12 10.58
C GLN A 222 -3.71 -5.21 11.40
N ASP A 223 -4.63 -5.91 10.74
CA ASP A 223 -5.39 -7.04 11.28
C ASP A 223 -5.49 -8.10 10.17
N GLY A 224 -5.31 -9.37 10.49
CA GLY A 224 -5.22 -10.48 9.51
C GLY A 224 -3.91 -10.54 8.70
N PHE A 225 -3.30 -9.39 8.37
CA PHE A 225 -1.90 -9.32 7.92
C PHE A 225 -0.96 -9.42 9.12
N GLU A 226 0.07 -10.24 9.02
CA GLU A 226 0.99 -10.53 10.13
C GLU A 226 2.35 -9.85 9.97
N ASP A 227 2.74 -9.52 8.74
CA ASP A 227 4.07 -9.00 8.41
C ASP A 227 3.97 -7.53 8.00
N VAL A 228 5.04 -6.78 8.24
CA VAL A 228 5.18 -5.40 7.75
C VAL A 228 6.40 -5.30 6.86
N VAL A 229 6.24 -4.69 5.69
CA VAL A 229 7.36 -4.37 4.80
C VAL A 229 7.64 -2.88 4.86
N VAL A 230 8.91 -2.51 5.05
CA VAL A 230 9.38 -1.14 4.87
C VAL A 230 10.26 -1.09 3.64
N TRP A 231 9.87 -0.29 2.65
CA TRP A 231 10.61 -0.20 1.40
C TRP A 231 10.80 1.24 0.92
N ASN A 232 12.04 1.56 0.55
CA ASN A 232 12.40 2.73 -0.23
C ASN A 232 13.57 2.34 -1.16
N PRO A 233 13.46 2.56 -2.48
CA PRO A 233 14.48 2.12 -3.43
C PRO A 233 15.79 2.90 -3.31
N TRP A 234 15.77 4.10 -2.74
CA TRP A 234 16.86 5.05 -2.80
C TRP A 234 17.33 5.37 -4.24
N ALA A 235 18.35 6.21 -4.37
CA ALA A 235 18.69 6.87 -5.63
C ALA A 235 19.01 5.88 -6.77
N ASP A 236 19.90 4.91 -6.53
CA ASP A 236 20.40 4.03 -7.59
C ASP A 236 19.32 3.08 -8.12
N LYS A 237 18.55 2.45 -7.22
CA LYS A 237 17.45 1.55 -7.62
C LYS A 237 16.29 2.35 -8.22
N ALA A 238 16.00 3.54 -7.72
CA ALA A 238 14.96 4.40 -8.29
C ALA A 238 15.30 4.85 -9.71
N ALA A 239 16.57 5.16 -10.00
CA ALA A 239 17.02 5.51 -11.35
C ALA A 239 16.82 4.38 -12.37
N ALA A 240 16.78 3.12 -11.92
CA ALA A 240 16.49 1.96 -12.76
C ALA A 240 14.98 1.69 -12.94
N LEU A 241 14.09 2.39 -12.23
CA LEU A 241 12.64 2.25 -12.33
C LEU A 241 12.10 3.26 -13.37
N PRO A 242 11.72 2.81 -14.59
CA PRO A 242 11.32 3.71 -15.67
C PRO A 242 9.98 4.42 -15.41
N ASP A 243 9.23 3.93 -14.43
CA ASP A 243 7.94 4.44 -14.01
C ASP A 243 8.04 5.37 -12.78
N LEU A 244 9.24 5.85 -12.43
CA LEU A 244 9.49 6.91 -11.44
C LEU A 244 10.16 8.13 -12.10
N MET A 245 9.77 9.34 -11.70
CA MET A 245 10.51 10.55 -12.02
C MET A 245 11.85 10.58 -11.27
N PRO A 246 12.85 11.31 -11.78
CA PRO A 246 14.08 11.55 -11.02
C PRO A 246 13.74 12.17 -9.65
N HIS A 247 14.30 11.59 -8.59
CA HIS A 247 14.12 12.02 -7.19
C HIS A 247 12.77 11.68 -6.54
N ASP A 248 11.90 10.90 -7.20
CA ASP A 248 10.65 10.45 -6.58
C ASP A 248 10.89 9.62 -5.32
N GLU A 249 12.01 8.89 -5.23
CA GLU A 249 12.38 8.13 -4.04
C GLU A 249 12.51 8.99 -2.78
N ARG A 250 12.64 10.31 -2.93
CA ARG A 250 12.71 11.27 -1.83
C ARG A 250 11.33 11.69 -1.32
N HIS A 251 10.26 11.32 -2.03
CA HIS A 251 8.89 11.77 -1.82
C HIS A 251 7.93 10.65 -1.36
N PHE A 252 8.42 9.41 -1.25
CA PHE A 252 7.61 8.30 -0.75
C PHE A 252 8.37 7.32 0.12
N LEU A 253 7.60 6.62 0.93
CA LEU A 253 8.03 5.45 1.67
C LEU A 253 6.93 4.40 1.60
N CYS A 254 7.28 3.15 1.37
CA CYS A 254 6.33 2.06 1.48
C CYS A 254 6.32 1.49 2.89
N ILE A 255 5.12 1.39 3.47
CA ILE A 255 4.84 0.63 4.70
C ILE A 255 3.66 -0.28 4.37
N GLU A 256 3.97 -1.53 4.07
CA GLU A 256 3.03 -2.49 3.50
C GLU A 256 2.49 -3.40 4.59
N ALA A 257 1.17 -3.63 4.58
CA ALA A 257 0.58 -4.69 5.37
C ALA A 257 0.63 -5.98 4.58
N ALA A 258 1.23 -7.03 5.13
CA ALA A 258 1.57 -8.22 4.35
C ALA A 258 1.38 -9.54 5.11
N LEU A 259 1.26 -10.61 4.33
CA LEU A 259 1.21 -12.01 4.73
C LEU A 259 2.22 -12.72 3.82
N ILE A 260 3.42 -12.98 4.33
CA ILE A 260 4.60 -13.40 3.57
C ILE A 260 5.27 -14.61 4.24
N ASP A 261 5.68 -14.48 5.50
CA ASP A 261 6.54 -15.45 6.19
C ASP A 261 5.84 -16.80 6.35
N HIS A 262 4.55 -16.75 6.67
CA HIS A 262 3.66 -17.90 6.75
C HIS A 262 2.55 -17.77 5.70
N PRO A 263 2.72 -18.35 4.49
CA PRO A 263 1.64 -18.42 3.51
C PRO A 263 0.39 -19.07 4.12
N HIS A 264 -0.78 -18.56 3.75
CA HIS A 264 -2.05 -19.08 4.26
C HIS A 264 -2.69 -20.04 3.26
N THR A 265 -3.21 -21.17 3.75
CA THR A 265 -3.97 -22.13 2.95
C THR A 265 -5.47 -21.89 3.10
N LEU A 266 -6.16 -21.53 2.02
CA LEU A 266 -7.63 -21.44 2.02
C LEU A 266 -8.26 -22.74 1.54
N GLN A 267 -9.14 -23.33 2.35
CA GLN A 267 -9.95 -24.47 1.94
C GLN A 267 -11.13 -24.03 1.04
N PRO A 268 -11.72 -24.95 0.25
CA PRO A 268 -12.92 -24.67 -0.54
C PRO A 268 -14.01 -23.96 0.26
N GLY A 269 -14.52 -22.84 -0.28
CA GLY A 269 -15.58 -22.04 0.33
C GLY A 269 -15.17 -21.20 1.53
N GLN A 270 -13.90 -21.24 1.97
CA GLN A 270 -13.41 -20.36 3.03
C GLN A 270 -13.04 -18.98 2.49
N SER A 271 -13.10 -18.00 3.39
CA SER A 271 -12.62 -16.65 3.16
C SER A 271 -11.56 -16.28 4.20
N TRP A 272 -10.55 -15.54 3.74
CA TRP A 272 -9.58 -14.84 4.58
C TRP A 272 -9.78 -13.33 4.40
N GLN A 273 -9.48 -12.56 5.43
CA GLN A 273 -9.49 -11.10 5.37
C GLN A 273 -8.24 -10.52 6.03
N GLY A 274 -7.72 -9.45 5.43
CA GLY A 274 -6.64 -8.66 5.98
C GLY A 274 -6.92 -7.18 5.77
N ARG A 275 -6.63 -6.36 6.78
CA ARG A 275 -6.93 -4.93 6.80
C ARG A 275 -5.70 -4.14 7.20
N GLN A 276 -5.45 -3.05 6.50
CA GLN A 276 -4.54 -1.98 6.93
C GLN A 276 -5.35 -0.74 7.30
N GLN A 277 -5.06 -0.16 8.47
CA GLN A 277 -5.63 1.10 8.91
C GLN A 277 -4.56 2.18 8.96
N LEU A 278 -4.89 3.33 8.38
CA LEU A 278 -4.06 4.53 8.35
C LEU A 278 -4.84 5.65 9.07
N CYS A 279 -4.27 6.17 10.14
CA CYS A 279 -4.89 7.24 10.93
C CYS A 279 -3.92 8.40 11.06
N ALA A 280 -4.21 9.52 10.38
CA ALA A 280 -3.41 10.73 10.49
C ALA A 280 -3.78 11.50 11.75
N THR A 281 -2.76 11.98 12.46
CA THR A 281 -2.95 12.92 13.57
C THR A 281 -2.83 14.35 13.03
N PRO A 282 -3.71 15.28 13.43
CA PRO A 282 -3.54 16.69 13.09
C PRO A 282 -2.17 17.20 13.52
N LEU A 283 -1.58 18.11 12.75
CA LEU A 283 -0.47 18.92 13.23
C LEU A 283 -0.96 19.72 14.43
N SER A 284 -0.32 19.56 15.59
CA SER A 284 -0.60 20.42 16.74
C SER A 284 -0.45 21.87 16.32
N ALA A 285 -1.51 22.67 16.44
CA ALA A 285 -1.42 24.11 16.22
C ALA A 285 -0.38 24.65 17.19
N THR A 286 0.76 25.11 16.68
CA THR A 286 1.71 25.88 17.48
C THR A 286 0.94 27.07 18.00
N THR A 287 0.74 27.15 19.32
CA THR A 287 0.28 28.36 19.99
C THR A 287 1.19 29.50 19.53
N GLN A 288 0.71 30.32 18.60
CA GLN A 288 1.36 31.58 18.29
C GLN A 288 1.37 32.37 19.60
N GLY A 289 2.58 32.63 20.10
CA GLY A 289 2.78 33.42 21.30
C GLY A 289 2.02 34.74 21.16
N ALA A 290 1.19 35.03 22.16
CA ALA A 290 0.59 36.35 22.30
C ALA A 290 1.71 37.40 22.30
N PRO A 291 1.60 38.49 21.52
CA PRO A 291 2.55 39.58 21.62
C PRO A 291 2.44 40.20 23.03
N ALA A 292 3.60 40.43 23.63
CA ALA A 292 3.76 41.16 24.89
C ALA A 292 3.37 42.64 24.75
#